data_AF-A0A847RYH9-F1
#
_entry.id   AF-A0A847RYH9-F1
#
_cell.length_a   1.000
_cell.length_b   1.000
_cell.length_c   1.000
_cell.angle_alpha   90.00
_cell.angle_beta   90.00
_cell.angle_gamma   90.00
#
_symmetry.space_group_name_H-M   'P 1'
#
loop_
_entity.id
_entity.type
_entity.pdbx_description
1 polymer ?
#
loop_
_entity_poly.entity_id
_entity_poly.type
_entity_poly.pdbx_seq_one_letter_code
_entity_poly.pdbx_strand_id
1 'polypeptide(L)'
;MSNNTPANFKMEYRFKAPRDLVFKAFSTAEALNEWWGPVETRNSVISLDFRPGGIFHFRMEGAGQVSYGRFLFRDIQPPHLLEFTNAFADE
;
A
#
# COMPACT_ATOMS: atom_id res chain seq x y z
N MET A 1 7.38 -32.99 -5.53
CA MET A 1 6.39 -32.08 -4.93
C MET A 1 7.17 -30.88 -4.41
N SER A 2 7.01 -29.71 -5.01
CA SER A 2 7.75 -28.51 -4.61
C SER A 2 7.16 -27.97 -3.31
N ASN A 3 7.94 -27.88 -2.24
CA ASN A 3 7.50 -27.27 -1.00
C ASN A 3 7.28 -25.77 -1.21
N ASN A 4 6.02 -25.34 -1.27
CA ASN A 4 5.62 -23.95 -1.40
C ASN A 4 5.48 -23.29 -0.02
N THR A 5 6.57 -23.26 0.75
CA THR A 5 6.60 -22.54 2.03
C THR A 5 6.60 -21.04 1.75
N PRO A 6 5.64 -20.26 2.28
CA PRO A 6 5.65 -18.82 2.07
C PRO A 6 6.92 -18.20 2.68
N ALA A 7 7.62 -17.42 1.86
CA ALA A 7 8.75 -16.63 2.32
C ALA A 7 8.21 -15.44 3.13
N ASN A 8 8.61 -15.35 4.40
CA ASN A 8 8.24 -14.24 5.27
C ASN A 8 9.37 -13.22 5.29
N PHE A 9 9.05 -11.96 4.96
CA PHE A 9 9.96 -10.83 5.08
C PHE A 9 9.46 -9.88 6.17
N LYS A 10 10.36 -9.40 7.03
CA LYS A 10 10.02 -8.50 8.14
C LYS A 10 10.93 -7.27 8.11
N MET A 11 10.33 -6.11 8.30
CA MET A 11 11.02 -4.83 8.34
C MET A 11 10.51 -3.99 9.51
N GLU A 12 11.39 -3.25 10.15
CA GLU A 12 11.06 -2.39 11.30
C GLU A 12 11.63 -0.99 11.08
N TYR A 13 10.79 0.03 11.28
CA TYR A 13 11.16 1.43 11.20
C TYR A 13 10.74 2.16 12.48
N ARG A 14 11.50 3.20 12.85
CA ARG A 14 11.20 4.07 13.99
C ARG A 14 11.02 5.50 13.49
N PHE A 15 9.88 6.10 13.82
CA PHE A 15 9.54 7.47 13.44
C PHE A 15 9.36 8.34 14.68
N LYS A 16 9.81 9.60 14.61
CA LYS A 16 9.51 10.62 15.62
C LYS A 16 8.14 11.25 15.34
N ALA A 17 7.09 10.42 15.35
CA ALA A 17 5.72 10.82 15.03
C ALA A 17 4.71 9.99 15.85
N PRO A 18 3.50 10.52 16.13
CA PRO A 18 2.43 9.74 16.73
C PRO A 18 2.00 8.57 15.84
N ARG A 19 1.59 7.45 16.44
CA ARG A 19 1.12 6.26 15.71
C ARG A 19 -0.05 6.56 14.77
N ASP A 20 -0.98 7.42 15.21
CA ASP A 20 -2.13 7.84 14.40
C ASP A 20 -1.71 8.54 13.11
N LEU A 21 -0.63 9.33 13.15
CA LEU A 21 -0.12 10.01 11.96
C LEU A 21 0.52 9.02 10.99
N VAL A 22 1.31 8.07 11.51
CA VAL A 22 1.90 6.99 10.69
C VAL A 22 0.80 6.15 10.04
N PHE A 23 -0.26 5.82 10.79
CA PHE A 23 -1.40 5.09 10.25
C PHE A 23 -2.12 5.88 9.16
N LYS A 24 -2.36 7.19 9.39
CA LYS A 24 -3.01 8.08 8.42
C LYS A 24 -2.27 8.20 7.10
N ALA A 25 -0.96 7.93 7.06
CA ALA A 25 -0.20 7.90 5.82
C ALA A 25 -0.78 6.88 4.80
N PHE A 26 -1.48 5.85 5.27
CA PHE A 26 -2.09 4.83 4.43
C PHE A 26 -3.59 5.03 4.17
N SER A 27 -4.23 6.02 4.80
CA SER A 27 -5.70 6.10 4.85
C SER A 27 -6.33 7.09 3.89
N THR A 28 -5.53 7.94 3.23
CA THR A 28 -6.06 8.92 2.27
C THR A 28 -5.28 8.87 0.96
N ALA A 29 -5.95 9.26 -0.13
CA ALA A 29 -5.35 9.26 -1.46
C ALA A 29 -4.19 10.25 -1.55
N GLU A 30 -4.34 11.42 -0.91
CA GLU A 30 -3.31 12.45 -0.86
C GLU A 30 -2.05 11.90 -0.19
N ALA A 31 -2.19 11.27 0.99
CA ALA A 31 -1.04 10.70 1.67
C ALA A 31 -0.39 9.58 0.85
N LEU A 32 -1.17 8.65 0.30
CA LEU A 32 -0.64 7.55 -0.52
C LEU A 32 0.10 8.06 -1.77
N ASN A 33 -0.35 9.15 -2.40
CA ASN A 33 0.38 9.75 -3.53
C ASN A 33 1.73 10.35 -3.12
N GLU A 34 1.88 10.81 -1.88
CA GLU A 34 3.13 11.43 -1.41
C GLU A 34 4.22 10.43 -1.05
N TRP A 35 3.88 9.19 -0.66
CA TRP A 35 4.89 8.26 -0.15
C TRP A 35 4.81 6.82 -0.69
N TRP A 36 3.68 6.36 -1.23
CA TRP A 36 3.58 4.98 -1.69
C TRP A 36 4.30 4.77 -3.02
N GLY A 37 5.27 3.86 -3.03
CA GLY A 37 6.06 3.51 -4.20
C GLY A 37 7.55 3.87 -4.03
N PRO A 38 8.42 3.37 -4.93
CA PRO A 38 9.82 3.79 -4.97
C PRO A 38 9.95 5.29 -5.27
N VAL A 39 11.01 5.92 -4.77
CA VAL A 39 11.25 7.37 -4.92
C VAL A 39 11.42 7.79 -6.39
N GLU A 40 11.84 6.87 -7.25
CA GLU A 40 12.00 7.08 -8.69
C GLU A 40 10.70 6.95 -9.49
N THR A 41 9.58 6.68 -8.82
CA THR A 41 8.27 6.50 -9.44
C THR A 41 7.30 7.59 -9.03
N ARG A 42 6.36 7.90 -9.92
CA ARG A 42 5.20 8.76 -9.62
C ARG A 42 3.99 7.88 -9.39
N ASN A 43 3.46 7.91 -8.17
CA ASN A 43 2.20 7.26 -7.83
C ASN A 43 1.01 8.15 -8.17
N SER A 44 -0.10 7.55 -8.60
CA SER A 44 -1.37 8.22 -8.84
C SER A 44 -2.51 7.30 -8.44
N VAL A 45 -3.24 7.70 -7.39
CA VAL A 45 -4.46 7.02 -6.95
C VAL A 45 -5.53 7.10 -8.04
N ILE A 46 -6.02 5.94 -8.47
CA ILE A 46 -7.19 5.79 -9.35
C ILE A 46 -8.46 5.81 -8.50
N SER A 47 -8.48 5.00 -7.44
CA SER A 47 -9.60 4.96 -6.48
C SER A 47 -9.13 4.48 -5.12
N LEU A 48 -9.79 4.93 -4.05
CA LEU A 48 -9.53 4.46 -2.68
C LEU A 48 -10.86 4.23 -1.95
N ASP A 49 -11.11 2.99 -1.56
CA ASP A 49 -12.16 2.59 -0.60
C ASP A 49 -11.48 2.07 0.67
N PHE A 50 -11.25 2.97 1.63
CA PHE A 50 -10.49 2.65 2.86
C PHE A 50 -11.38 2.06 3.95
N ARG A 51 -11.79 0.81 3.76
CA ARG A 51 -12.51 -0.03 4.74
C ARG A 51 -12.15 -1.50 4.54
N PRO A 52 -12.40 -2.40 5.51
CA PRO A 52 -12.25 -3.84 5.28
C PRO A 52 -13.05 -4.30 4.05
N GLY A 53 -12.41 -5.04 3.15
CA GLY A 53 -12.94 -5.46 1.86
C GLY A 53 -12.87 -4.40 0.75
N GLY A 54 -12.49 -3.16 1.07
CA GLY A 54 -12.28 -2.08 0.11
C GLY A 54 -10.96 -2.20 -0.64
N ILE A 55 -10.85 -1.45 -1.73
CA ILE A 55 -9.72 -1.49 -2.66
C ILE A 55 -9.07 -0.11 -2.75
N PHE A 56 -7.74 -0.09 -2.66
CA PHE A 56 -6.91 1.01 -3.17
C PHE A 56 -6.38 0.59 -4.53
N HIS A 57 -6.73 1.31 -5.59
CA HIS A 57 -6.23 1.08 -6.95
C HIS A 57 -5.34 2.25 -7.36
N PHE A 58 -4.14 1.97 -7.85
CA PHE A 58 -3.17 2.99 -8.23
C PHE A 58 -2.42 2.66 -9.51
N ARG A 59 -2.02 3.73 -10.19
CA ARG A 59 -1.12 3.76 -11.32
C ARG A 59 0.25 4.23 -10.86
N MET A 60 1.30 3.54 -11.26
CA MET A 60 2.69 3.88 -10.94
C MET A 60 3.48 4.04 -12.23
N GLU A 61 4.10 5.20 -12.40
CA GLU A 61 4.89 5.55 -13.57
C GLU A 61 6.37 5.68 -13.20
N GLY A 62 7.26 5.00 -13.91
CA GLY A 62 8.70 5.06 -13.67
C GLY A 62 9.48 4.38 -14.79
N ALA A 63 10.70 4.85 -15.05
CA ALA A 63 11.59 4.30 -16.08
C ALA A 63 10.93 4.13 -17.48
N GLY A 64 10.01 5.04 -17.84
CA GLY A 64 9.30 5.00 -19.13
C GLY A 64 8.22 3.92 -19.23
N GLN A 65 7.85 3.28 -18.11
CA GLN A 65 6.81 2.26 -18.04
C GLN A 65 5.69 2.69 -17.09
N VAL A 66 4.50 2.17 -17.35
CA VAL A 66 3.32 2.33 -16.50
C VAL A 66 2.96 0.96 -15.97
N SER A 67 2.71 0.88 -14.68
CA SER A 67 2.21 -0.32 -14.01
C SER A 67 1.01 0.04 -13.12
N TYR A 68 0.18 -0.95 -12.87
CA TYR A 68 -1.00 -0.80 -12.03
C TYR A 68 -0.92 -1.81 -10.89
N GLY A 69 -1.37 -1.39 -9.72
CA GLY A 69 -1.34 -2.20 -8.52
C GLY A 69 -2.54 -1.89 -7.65
N ARG A 70 -2.94 -2.87 -6.87
CA ARG A 70 -4.06 -2.72 -5.94
C ARG A 70 -3.76 -3.30 -4.57
N PHE A 71 -4.31 -2.66 -3.55
CA PHE A 71 -4.46 -3.27 -2.23
C PHE A 71 -5.89 -3.74 -2.05
N LEU A 72 -6.04 -4.97 -1.57
CA LEU A 72 -7.28 -5.42 -0.94
C LEU A 72 -7.12 -5.32 0.58
N PHE A 73 -7.82 -4.38 1.22
CA PHE A 73 -7.78 -4.24 2.67
C PHE A 73 -8.51 -5.39 3.34
N ARG A 74 -7.82 -6.11 4.24
CA ARG A 74 -8.36 -7.27 4.97
C ARG A 74 -8.86 -6.86 6.35
N ASP A 75 -8.05 -6.12 7.09
CA ASP A 75 -8.38 -5.62 8.43
C ASP A 75 -7.78 -4.21 8.64
N ILE A 76 -8.51 -3.37 9.35
CA ILE A 76 -8.17 -1.97 9.63
C ILE A 76 -8.53 -1.69 11.10
N GLN A 77 -7.52 -1.66 11.96
CA GLN A 77 -7.66 -1.34 13.38
C GLN A 77 -6.74 -0.16 13.71
N PRO A 78 -7.18 1.09 13.52
CA PRO A 78 -6.34 2.25 13.78
C PRO A 78 -5.99 2.38 15.27
N PRO A 79 -4.75 2.75 15.64
CA PRO A 79 -3.54 2.89 14.82
C PRO A 79 -2.63 1.65 14.88
N HIS A 80 -3.21 0.48 15.15
CA HIS A 80 -2.49 -0.72 15.58
C HIS A 80 -2.20 -1.71 14.45
N LEU A 81 -3.14 -1.87 13.51
CA LEU A 81 -3.03 -2.86 12.44
C LEU A 81 -3.66 -2.34 11.14
N LEU A 82 -2.91 -2.48 10.06
CA LEU A 82 -3.41 -2.39 8.70
C LEU A 82 -2.95 -3.64 7.96
N GLU A 83 -3.89 -4.51 7.62
CA GLU A 83 -3.61 -5.74 6.87
C GLU A 83 -4.18 -5.60 5.46
N PHE A 84 -3.36 -5.86 4.45
CA PHE A 84 -3.78 -5.82 3.05
C PHE A 84 -2.97 -6.79 2.21
N THR A 85 -3.58 -7.21 1.09
CA THR A 85 -2.87 -7.91 0.02
C THR A 85 -2.52 -6.92 -1.08
N ASN A 86 -1.23 -6.75 -1.36
CA ASN A 86 -0.75 -5.99 -2.51
C ASN A 86 -0.55 -6.93 -3.71
N ALA A 87 -1.10 -6.56 -4.87
CA ALA A 87 -0.98 -7.33 -6.10
C ALA A 87 -0.93 -6.42 -7.33
N PHE A 88 -0.34 -6.91 -8.42
CA PHE A 88 -0.47 -6.27 -9.73
C PHE A 88 -1.93 -6.28 -10.18
N ALA A 89 -2.30 -5.24 -10.93
CA ALA A 89 -3.62 -5.06 -11.49
C ALA A 89 -3.51 -4.64 -12.97
N ASP A 90 -4.65 -4.65 -13.64
CA ASP A 90 -4.94 -3.91 -14.87
C ASP A 90 -5.33 -2.45 -14.54
N GLU A 91 -5.71 -1.68 -15.56
CA GLU A 91 -6.12 -0.27 -15.44
C GLU A 91 -7.48 -0.07 -14.74
#